data_AF-A0A8D2MNW6-F1
#
_entry.id   AF-A0A8D2MNW6-F1
#
_cell.length_a   1.000
_cell.length_b   1.000
_cell.length_c   1.000
_cell.angle_alpha   90.00
_cell.angle_beta   90.00
_cell.angle_gamma   90.00
#
_symmetry.space_group_name_H-M   'P 1'
#
loop_
_entity.id
_entity.type
_entity.pdbx_description
1 polymer ?
#
loop_
_entity_poly.entity_id
_entity_poly.type
_entity_poly.pdbx_seq_one_letter_code
_entity_poly.pdbx_strand_id
1 'polypeptide(L)'
;MREDGDNSSGHKYGPESTQRKNMIKQVDRTVGYLRQRIRESGLESNLNLIITSDHGMETVVKTDEIHLGKVTNFTFKDLDFELLDYGPSGLLVPKEGKLEKVYSALKNAHPKLHVYKKEEFPKRFHYANHSRITPLVLYSDPGYHPPSFRYKVQFNKGEHGFDNEAMNMKTIFRAVGPAFKKGLEVEPFESVNVYALLCELLGITPEPHDGSLEATKPIKPCPSWVWNPRVSPVCGAPRNRSLQGTAGALHLTRDSEFSCPRSALALPRAWAGLRRRVGTLLDPAIVPCPVPLSSACSQVWTTSKGG
;
A
#
# COMPACT_ATOMS: atom_id res chain seq x y z
N MET A 1 -16.09 12.43 3.20
CA MET A 1 -15.59 11.40 2.26
C MET A 1 -16.07 10.07 2.79
N ARG A 2 -16.65 9.19 1.96
CA ARG A 2 -16.80 7.78 2.37
C ARG A 2 -15.42 7.14 2.23
N GLU A 3 -14.97 6.46 3.28
CA GLU A 3 -13.56 6.09 3.49
C GLU A 3 -12.98 5.12 2.44
N ASP A 4 -13.80 4.40 1.67
CA ASP A 4 -13.32 3.32 0.80
C ASP A 4 -13.57 3.54 -0.70
N GLY A 5 -13.48 4.79 -1.18
CA GLY A 5 -13.89 5.15 -2.54
C GLY A 5 -13.22 4.32 -3.65
N ASP A 6 -11.90 4.13 -3.58
CA ASP A 6 -11.14 3.37 -4.60
C ASP A 6 -11.45 1.89 -4.53
N ASN A 7 -11.39 1.30 -3.33
CA ASN A 7 -11.69 -0.11 -3.11
C ASN A 7 -13.12 -0.46 -3.53
N SER A 8 -14.10 0.33 -3.09
CA SER A 8 -15.52 0.17 -3.46
C SER A 8 -15.73 0.27 -4.97
N SER A 9 -15.03 1.21 -5.63
CA SER A 9 -15.09 1.33 -7.10
C SER A 9 -14.42 0.14 -7.79
N GLY A 10 -13.31 -0.35 -7.24
CA GLY A 10 -12.59 -1.55 -7.68
C GLY A 10 -13.50 -2.78 -7.65
N HIS A 11 -14.18 -3.05 -6.54
CA HIS A 11 -15.14 -4.15 -6.47
C HIS A 11 -16.28 -4.00 -7.48
N LYS A 12 -16.92 -2.83 -7.52
CA LYS A 12 -18.13 -2.63 -8.32
C LYS A 12 -17.87 -2.62 -9.83
N TYR A 13 -16.77 -1.99 -10.25
CA TYR A 13 -16.50 -1.71 -11.67
C TYR A 13 -15.29 -2.46 -12.22
N GLY A 14 -14.41 -2.98 -11.36
CA GLY A 14 -13.15 -3.62 -11.73
C GLY A 14 -11.95 -2.67 -11.64
N PRO A 15 -10.73 -3.20 -11.48
CA PRO A 15 -9.52 -2.41 -11.27
C PRO A 15 -9.17 -1.50 -12.46
N GLU A 16 -9.49 -1.89 -13.69
CA GLU A 16 -9.14 -1.12 -14.89
C GLU A 16 -10.22 -0.11 -15.34
N SER A 17 -11.29 0.02 -14.55
CA SER A 17 -12.45 0.83 -14.92
C SER A 17 -12.19 2.33 -14.90
N THR A 18 -12.90 3.07 -15.76
CA THR A 18 -12.88 4.55 -15.76
C THR A 18 -13.35 5.13 -14.43
N GLN A 19 -14.30 4.47 -13.76
CA GLN A 19 -14.81 4.83 -12.45
C GLN A 19 -13.70 4.81 -11.41
N ARG A 20 -12.92 3.71 -11.36
CA ARG A 20 -11.77 3.61 -10.46
C ARG A 20 -10.69 4.63 -10.81
N LYS A 21 -10.35 4.80 -12.09
CA LYS A 21 -9.42 5.85 -12.54
C LYS A 21 -9.84 7.26 -12.09
N ASN A 22 -11.13 7.57 -12.14
CA ASN A 22 -11.66 8.84 -11.65
C ASN A 22 -11.58 8.97 -10.12
N MET A 23 -11.72 7.87 -9.40
CA MET A 23 -11.52 7.84 -7.95
C MET A 23 -10.06 8.02 -7.56
N ILE A 24 -9.13 7.36 -8.25
CA ILE A 24 -7.68 7.57 -8.06
C ILE A 24 -7.33 9.06 -8.25
N LYS A 25 -7.89 9.72 -9.28
CA LYS A 25 -7.72 11.18 -9.46
C LYS A 25 -8.28 12.00 -8.28
N GLN A 26 -9.33 11.54 -7.60
CA GLN A 26 -9.86 12.20 -6.39
C GLN A 26 -8.93 12.02 -5.19
N VAL A 27 -8.40 10.81 -5.00
CA VAL A 27 -7.41 10.51 -3.95
C VAL A 27 -6.14 11.34 -4.17
N ASP A 28 -5.63 11.39 -5.40
CA ASP A 28 -4.47 12.20 -5.78
C ASP A 28 -4.67 13.69 -5.46
N ARG A 29 -5.84 14.26 -5.81
CA ARG A 29 -6.19 15.64 -5.42
C ARG A 29 -6.22 15.84 -3.90
N THR A 30 -6.69 14.84 -3.16
CA THR A 30 -6.76 14.89 -1.69
C THR A 30 -5.37 14.85 -1.07
N VAL A 31 -4.48 14.00 -1.57
CA VAL A 31 -3.06 13.96 -1.17
C VAL A 31 -2.38 15.28 -1.53
N GLY A 32 -2.65 15.83 -2.72
CA GLY A 32 -2.15 17.14 -3.15
C GLY A 32 -2.58 18.25 -2.20
N TYR A 33 -3.86 18.28 -1.82
CA TYR A 33 -4.40 19.22 -0.83
C TYR A 33 -3.71 19.05 0.53
N LEU A 34 -3.59 17.83 1.05
CA LEU A 34 -2.88 17.56 2.32
C LEU A 34 -1.45 18.10 2.28
N ARG A 35 -0.70 17.81 1.23
CA ARG A 35 0.68 18.31 1.06
C ARG A 35 0.74 19.83 0.96
N GLN A 36 -0.21 20.46 0.29
CA GLN A 36 -0.32 21.92 0.24
C GLN A 36 -0.53 22.49 1.65
N ARG A 37 -1.46 21.95 2.43
CA ARG A 37 -1.74 22.41 3.80
C ARG A 37 -0.56 22.21 4.74
N ILE A 38 0.20 21.12 4.59
CA ILE A 38 1.45 20.89 5.34
C ILE A 38 2.45 22.02 5.08
N ARG A 39 2.63 22.43 3.81
CA ARG A 39 3.53 23.53 3.44
C ARG A 39 3.06 24.88 3.96
N GLU A 40 1.79 25.20 3.76
CA GLU A 40 1.19 26.48 4.20
C GLU A 40 1.21 26.63 5.73
N SER A 41 1.20 25.51 6.46
CA SER A 41 1.30 25.50 7.92
C SER A 41 2.74 25.49 8.44
N GLY A 42 3.75 25.54 7.56
CA GLY A 42 5.16 25.52 7.94
C GLY A 42 5.65 24.18 8.52
N LEU A 43 4.93 23.08 8.29
CA LEU A 43 5.23 21.77 8.87
C LEU A 43 6.18 20.90 8.01
N GLU A 44 6.50 21.34 6.79
CA GLU A 44 7.25 20.53 5.82
C GLU A 44 8.62 20.06 6.33
N SER A 45 9.30 20.86 7.17
CA SER A 45 10.61 20.50 7.73
C SER A 45 10.54 19.53 8.91
N ASN A 46 9.37 19.36 9.53
CA ASN A 46 9.22 18.68 10.82
C ASN A 46 8.20 17.53 10.77
N LEU A 47 7.59 17.26 9.62
CA LEU A 47 6.56 16.24 9.45
C LEU A 47 7.03 15.13 8.50
N ASN A 48 6.89 13.89 8.95
CA ASN A 48 7.05 12.69 8.14
C ASN A 48 5.68 12.19 7.69
N LEU A 49 5.46 12.12 6.38
CA LEU A 49 4.24 11.62 5.76
C LEU A 49 4.53 10.28 5.08
N ILE A 50 3.85 9.22 5.52
CA ILE A 50 3.83 7.91 4.88
C ILE A 50 2.45 7.71 4.26
N ILE A 51 2.42 7.34 2.98
CA ILE A 51 1.22 7.00 2.22
C ILE A 51 1.36 5.53 1.83
N THR A 52 0.38 4.71 2.20
CA THR A 52 0.38 3.28 1.91
C THR A 52 -1.02 2.77 1.61
N SER A 53 -1.14 1.48 1.31
CA SER A 53 -2.40 0.76 1.12
C SER A 53 -2.32 -0.57 1.86
N ASP A 54 -3.47 -1.11 2.21
CA ASP A 54 -3.68 -2.43 2.80
C ASP A 54 -3.48 -3.59 1.81
N HIS A 55 -4.04 -3.49 0.61
CA HIS A 55 -3.94 -4.50 -0.44
C HIS A 55 -4.09 -3.90 -1.85
N GLY A 56 -3.80 -4.72 -2.86
CA GLY A 56 -4.12 -4.41 -4.25
C GLY A 56 -5.56 -4.81 -4.64
N MET A 57 -5.80 -5.02 -5.94
CA MET A 57 -7.10 -5.38 -6.50
C MET A 57 -6.92 -6.14 -7.81
N GLU A 58 -7.60 -7.27 -7.97
CA GLU A 58 -7.57 -8.12 -9.16
C GLU A 58 -8.93 -8.14 -9.86
N THR A 59 -8.96 -8.33 -11.18
CA THR A 59 -10.20 -8.51 -11.94
C THR A 59 -10.76 -9.91 -11.73
N VAL A 60 -12.05 -10.00 -11.39
CA VAL A 60 -12.74 -11.29 -11.25
C VAL A 60 -13.01 -11.91 -12.62
N VAL A 61 -12.54 -13.14 -12.80
CA VAL A 61 -12.83 -14.00 -13.95
C VAL A 61 -14.20 -14.64 -13.74
N LYS A 62 -15.12 -14.44 -14.68
CA LYS A 62 -16.51 -14.96 -14.63
C LYS A 62 -16.73 -16.23 -15.46
N THR A 63 -15.66 -16.73 -16.06
CA THR A 63 -15.64 -17.99 -16.81
C THR A 63 -14.91 -19.03 -15.97
N ASP A 64 -15.30 -20.31 -16.07
CA ASP A 64 -14.63 -21.40 -15.34
C ASP A 64 -14.67 -21.20 -13.81
N GLU A 65 -15.86 -20.83 -13.30
CA GLU A 65 -16.06 -20.59 -11.87
C GLU A 65 -15.96 -21.91 -11.09
N ILE A 66 -15.28 -21.86 -9.94
CA ILE A 66 -15.10 -23.01 -9.06
C ILE A 66 -16.44 -23.28 -8.33
N HIS A 67 -17.03 -24.46 -8.54
CA HIS A 67 -18.32 -24.82 -7.93
C HIS A 67 -18.19 -26.04 -7.03
N LEU A 68 -18.01 -25.85 -5.72
CA LEU A 68 -17.87 -27.00 -4.80
C LEU A 68 -19.11 -27.89 -4.78
N GLY A 69 -20.30 -27.32 -4.93
CA GLY A 69 -21.54 -28.11 -4.97
C GLY A 69 -21.63 -29.12 -6.13
N LYS A 70 -20.76 -28.99 -7.15
CA LYS A 70 -20.69 -29.91 -8.30
C LYS A 70 -19.56 -30.95 -8.17
N VAL A 71 -18.74 -30.86 -7.12
CA VAL A 71 -17.62 -31.77 -6.91
C VAL A 71 -18.14 -33.15 -6.53
N THR A 72 -17.71 -34.18 -7.24
CA THR A 72 -18.10 -35.56 -6.98
C THR A 72 -17.62 -35.99 -5.59
N ASN A 73 -18.45 -36.79 -4.89
CA ASN A 73 -18.17 -37.31 -3.55
C ASN A 73 -18.03 -36.24 -2.43
N PHE A 74 -18.42 -35.00 -2.71
CA PHE A 74 -18.51 -33.93 -1.73
C PHE A 74 -19.97 -33.49 -1.54
N THR A 75 -20.37 -33.28 -0.29
CA THR A 75 -21.63 -32.61 0.02
C THR A 75 -21.44 -31.71 1.22
N PHE A 76 -22.08 -30.55 1.17
CA PHE A 76 -22.10 -29.60 2.29
C PHE A 76 -22.76 -30.16 3.55
N LYS A 77 -23.50 -31.27 3.46
CA LYS A 77 -23.99 -31.98 4.65
C LYS A 77 -22.87 -32.61 5.48
N ASP A 78 -21.68 -32.78 4.91
CA ASP A 78 -20.48 -33.27 5.61
C ASP A 78 -19.74 -32.17 6.39
N LEU A 79 -20.20 -30.92 6.36
CA LEU A 79 -19.61 -29.79 7.08
C LEU A 79 -20.45 -29.43 8.32
N ASP A 80 -19.77 -29.03 9.39
CA ASP A 80 -20.37 -28.39 10.57
C ASP A 80 -20.29 -26.87 10.49
N PHE A 81 -19.25 -26.34 9.83
CA PHE A 81 -19.11 -24.91 9.58
C PHE A 81 -18.43 -24.67 8.23
N GLU A 82 -18.82 -23.57 7.61
CA GLU A 82 -18.25 -23.05 6.37
C GLU A 82 -18.16 -21.52 6.45
N LEU A 83 -17.03 -20.98 6.01
CA LEU A 83 -16.91 -19.59 5.60
C LEU A 83 -16.41 -19.60 4.16
N LEU A 84 -17.36 -19.38 3.26
CA LEU A 84 -17.15 -19.23 1.82
C LEU A 84 -17.88 -17.96 1.37
N ASP A 85 -17.66 -17.52 0.13
CA ASP A 85 -18.27 -16.31 -0.45
C ASP A 85 -17.83 -14.96 0.17
N TYR A 86 -16.69 -14.93 0.86
CA TYR A 86 -16.10 -13.70 1.42
C TYR A 86 -14.70 -13.42 0.87
N GLY A 87 -14.60 -13.34 -0.46
CA GLY A 87 -13.33 -13.13 -1.18
C GLY A 87 -12.67 -14.44 -1.62
N PRO A 88 -11.37 -14.42 -1.99
CA PRO A 88 -10.56 -15.49 -2.62
C PRO A 88 -10.03 -16.57 -1.67
N SER A 89 -10.51 -16.63 -0.44
CA SER A 89 -10.18 -17.67 0.54
C SER A 89 -11.42 -18.31 1.15
N GLY A 90 -11.26 -19.49 1.73
CA GLY A 90 -12.32 -20.25 2.37
C GLY A 90 -11.84 -21.03 3.59
N LEU A 91 -12.73 -21.19 4.57
CA LEU A 91 -12.48 -21.93 5.81
C LEU A 91 -13.58 -22.96 6.00
N LEU A 92 -13.22 -24.24 6.18
CA LEU A 92 -14.19 -25.32 6.39
C LEU A 92 -13.88 -26.10 7.66
N VAL A 93 -14.94 -26.43 8.39
CA VAL A 93 -14.94 -27.40 9.49
C VAL A 93 -15.76 -28.61 9.04
N PRO A 94 -15.11 -29.70 8.64
CA PRO A 94 -15.78 -30.97 8.41
C PRO A 94 -16.36 -31.54 9.69
N LYS A 95 -17.46 -32.29 9.56
CA LYS A 95 -18.01 -33.12 10.64
C LYS A 95 -17.00 -34.11 11.18
N GLU A 96 -17.20 -34.53 12.42
CA GLU A 96 -16.40 -35.56 13.06
C GLU A 96 -16.29 -36.81 12.15
N GLY A 97 -15.05 -37.29 11.95
CA GLY A 97 -14.75 -38.42 11.06
C GLY A 97 -14.86 -38.13 9.55
N LYS A 98 -15.16 -36.91 9.11
CA LYS A 98 -15.30 -36.54 7.68
C LYS A 98 -14.12 -35.76 7.10
N LEU A 99 -13.13 -35.38 7.89
CA LEU A 99 -11.99 -34.55 7.45
C LEU A 99 -11.32 -35.09 6.19
N GLU A 100 -10.87 -36.35 6.20
CA GLU A 100 -10.18 -36.95 5.05
C GLU A 100 -11.10 -37.07 3.83
N LYS A 101 -12.38 -37.43 4.04
CA LYS A 101 -13.36 -37.51 2.95
C LYS A 101 -13.49 -36.17 2.23
N VAL A 102 -13.68 -35.09 2.99
CA VAL A 102 -13.83 -33.74 2.43
C VAL A 102 -12.54 -33.30 1.76
N TYR A 103 -11.39 -33.46 2.43
CA TYR A 103 -10.10 -33.07 1.89
C TYR A 103 -9.78 -33.77 0.56
N SER A 104 -9.91 -35.10 0.50
CA SER A 104 -9.63 -35.87 -0.71
C SER A 104 -10.57 -35.52 -1.86
N ALA A 105 -11.84 -35.21 -1.57
CA ALA A 105 -12.79 -34.78 -2.60
C ALA A 105 -12.43 -33.40 -3.17
N LEU A 106 -11.94 -32.47 -2.33
CA LEU A 106 -11.72 -31.08 -2.72
C LEU A 106 -10.31 -30.77 -3.25
N LYS A 107 -9.27 -31.49 -2.80
CA LYS A 107 -7.86 -31.16 -3.07
C LYS A 107 -7.52 -30.95 -4.54
N ASN A 108 -8.13 -31.74 -5.43
CA ASN A 108 -7.92 -31.68 -6.88
C ASN A 108 -9.21 -31.35 -7.64
N ALA A 109 -10.18 -30.73 -6.98
CA ALA A 109 -11.48 -30.44 -7.56
C ALA A 109 -11.40 -29.41 -8.70
N HIS A 110 -10.39 -28.55 -8.68
CA HIS A 110 -10.17 -27.53 -9.72
C HIS A 110 -8.68 -27.17 -9.79
N PRO A 111 -8.10 -26.97 -10.99
CA PRO A 111 -6.68 -26.61 -11.13
C PRO A 111 -6.31 -25.23 -10.54
N LYS A 112 -7.33 -24.42 -10.23
CA LYS A 112 -7.21 -23.05 -9.66
C LYS A 112 -7.66 -22.95 -8.20
N LEU A 113 -7.97 -24.09 -7.59
CA LEU A 113 -8.34 -24.18 -6.17
C LEU A 113 -7.23 -24.91 -5.42
N HIS A 114 -6.73 -24.29 -4.36
CA HIS A 114 -5.79 -24.90 -3.45
C HIS A 114 -6.48 -25.21 -2.15
N VAL A 115 -6.40 -26.47 -1.70
CA VAL A 115 -7.01 -26.93 -0.46
C VAL A 115 -5.94 -27.58 0.40
N TYR A 116 -5.80 -27.09 1.62
CA TYR A 116 -4.81 -27.57 2.57
C TYR A 116 -5.50 -27.95 3.87
N LYS A 117 -4.96 -28.99 4.51
CA LYS A 117 -5.13 -29.13 5.95
C LYS A 117 -4.37 -28.00 6.63
N LYS A 118 -4.88 -27.51 7.75
CA LYS A 118 -4.29 -26.41 8.51
C LYS A 118 -2.79 -26.60 8.76
N GLU A 119 -2.38 -27.82 9.08
CA GLU A 119 -1.01 -28.20 9.40
C GLU A 119 -0.09 -28.23 8.16
N GLU A 120 -0.67 -28.37 6.97
CA GLU A 120 0.02 -28.43 5.68
C GLU A 120 0.01 -27.07 4.95
N PHE A 121 -0.65 -26.05 5.51
CA PHE A 121 -0.77 -24.76 4.86
C PHE A 121 0.62 -24.12 4.65
N PRO A 122 0.90 -23.49 3.49
CA PRO A 122 2.24 -23.01 3.20
C PRO A 122 2.74 -22.01 4.24
N LYS A 123 3.88 -22.32 4.87
CA LYS A 123 4.42 -21.56 6.00
C LYS A 123 4.71 -20.10 5.68
N ARG A 124 5.05 -19.78 4.42
CA ARG A 124 5.32 -18.40 3.96
C ARG A 124 4.16 -17.43 4.18
N PHE A 125 2.93 -17.92 4.28
CA PHE A 125 1.78 -17.05 4.55
C PHE A 125 1.67 -16.62 6.01
N HIS A 126 2.33 -17.34 6.94
CA HIS A 126 2.20 -17.12 8.38
C HIS A 126 0.73 -17.06 8.87
N TYR A 127 -0.18 -17.77 8.18
CA TYR A 127 -1.63 -17.61 8.34
C TYR A 127 -2.26 -18.66 9.26
N ALA A 128 -1.88 -19.93 9.11
CA ALA A 128 -2.67 -21.05 9.62
C ALA A 128 -2.48 -21.36 11.11
N ASN A 129 -1.42 -20.90 11.76
CA ASN A 129 -1.09 -21.25 13.15
C ASN A 129 -1.89 -20.44 14.18
N HIS A 130 -3.23 -20.53 14.14
CA HIS A 130 -4.10 -19.84 15.09
C HIS A 130 -5.42 -20.61 15.30
N SER A 131 -6.01 -20.54 16.49
CA SER A 131 -7.24 -21.28 16.84
C SER A 131 -8.45 -20.93 15.98
N ARG A 132 -8.52 -19.67 15.50
CA ARG A 132 -9.56 -19.18 14.58
C ARG A 132 -9.47 -19.76 13.16
N ILE A 133 -8.33 -20.35 12.79
CA ILE A 133 -8.19 -20.99 11.48
C ILE A 133 -8.69 -22.44 11.57
N THR A 134 -9.59 -22.80 10.65
CA THR A 134 -10.30 -24.07 10.61
C THR A 134 -9.41 -25.22 10.11
N PRO A 135 -9.82 -26.49 10.29
CA PRO A 135 -9.03 -27.66 9.86
C PRO A 135 -8.72 -27.70 8.37
N LEU A 136 -9.61 -27.19 7.52
CA LEU A 136 -9.36 -27.02 6.09
C LEU A 136 -9.35 -25.55 5.72
N VAL A 137 -8.32 -25.14 4.97
CA VAL A 137 -8.12 -23.79 4.45
C VAL A 137 -8.03 -23.87 2.94
N LEU A 138 -8.73 -22.97 2.26
CA LEU A 138 -8.81 -22.90 0.81
C LEU A 138 -8.39 -21.52 0.35
N TYR A 139 -7.73 -21.45 -0.80
CA TYR A 139 -7.61 -20.21 -1.56
C TYR A 139 -7.56 -20.52 -3.05
N SER A 140 -7.88 -19.53 -3.87
CA SER A 140 -7.87 -19.64 -5.33
C SER A 140 -6.74 -18.82 -5.96
N ASP A 141 -6.37 -19.19 -7.19
CA ASP A 141 -5.47 -18.38 -8.01
C ASP A 141 -6.08 -16.99 -8.28
N PRO A 142 -5.24 -15.94 -8.51
CA PRO A 142 -5.70 -14.59 -8.84
C PRO A 142 -6.80 -14.56 -9.91
N GLY A 143 -7.86 -13.81 -9.60
CA GLY A 143 -9.01 -13.59 -10.48
C GLY A 143 -10.10 -14.66 -10.36
N TYR A 144 -9.80 -15.86 -9.86
CA TYR A 144 -10.79 -16.89 -9.63
C TYR A 144 -11.44 -16.66 -8.26
N HIS A 145 -12.74 -16.43 -8.20
CA HIS A 145 -13.42 -16.41 -6.91
C HIS A 145 -13.44 -17.84 -6.35
N PRO A 146 -13.27 -18.05 -5.03
CA PRO A 146 -13.41 -19.35 -4.42
C PRO A 146 -14.89 -19.68 -4.39
N PRO A 147 -15.15 -20.96 -4.14
CA PRO A 147 -16.36 -21.55 -4.61
C PRO A 147 -17.61 -21.07 -3.89
N SER A 148 -18.56 -20.58 -4.69
CA SER A 148 -19.88 -20.23 -4.21
C SER A 148 -20.74 -21.48 -4.01
N PHE A 149 -21.40 -21.49 -2.86
CA PHE A 149 -21.91 -22.66 -2.17
C PHE A 149 -23.15 -23.26 -2.84
N ARG A 150 -24.14 -22.42 -3.09
CA ARG A 150 -25.51 -22.78 -3.47
C ARG A 150 -26.16 -21.67 -4.31
N TYR A 151 -25.78 -20.42 -4.04
CA TYR A 151 -26.22 -19.22 -4.75
C TYR A 151 -25.09 -18.21 -4.80
N LYS A 152 -24.85 -17.62 -5.98
CA LYS A 152 -23.89 -16.54 -6.14
C LYS A 152 -24.41 -15.28 -5.44
N VAL A 153 -23.79 -14.92 -4.32
CA VAL A 153 -24.15 -13.69 -3.56
C VAL A 153 -23.23 -12.51 -3.90
N GLN A 154 -22.06 -12.78 -4.49
CA GLN A 154 -21.07 -11.79 -4.87
C GLN A 154 -21.03 -11.60 -6.39
N PHE A 155 -21.24 -10.37 -6.84
CA PHE A 155 -21.23 -9.99 -8.26
C PHE A 155 -20.10 -9.01 -8.61
N ASN A 156 -19.11 -8.94 -7.72
CA ASN A 156 -17.95 -8.07 -7.86
C ASN A 156 -17.24 -8.32 -9.20
N LYS A 157 -16.73 -7.24 -9.77
CA LYS A 157 -15.86 -7.24 -10.95
C LYS A 157 -14.39 -7.16 -10.57
N GLY A 158 -14.08 -6.69 -9.36
CA GLY A 158 -12.76 -6.74 -8.77
C GLY A 158 -12.79 -7.38 -7.38
N GLU A 159 -11.72 -8.07 -7.01
CA GLU A 159 -11.60 -8.70 -5.70
C GLU A 159 -10.16 -8.70 -5.20
N HIS A 160 -9.97 -8.87 -3.90
CA HIS A 160 -8.66 -8.92 -3.25
C HIS A 160 -8.60 -9.99 -2.16
N GLY A 161 -7.41 -10.27 -1.62
CA GLY A 161 -7.18 -11.32 -0.62
C GLY A 161 -6.57 -12.61 -1.19
N PHE A 162 -6.16 -12.57 -2.45
CA PHE A 162 -5.44 -13.66 -3.11
C PHE A 162 -4.03 -13.80 -2.50
N ASP A 163 -3.26 -14.73 -3.06
CA ASP A 163 -1.85 -14.89 -2.73
C ASP A 163 -1.10 -13.55 -2.72
N ASN A 164 -0.41 -13.27 -1.61
CA ASN A 164 0.34 -12.02 -1.42
C ASN A 164 1.54 -11.90 -2.37
N GLU A 165 1.96 -12.98 -3.03
CA GLU A 165 2.98 -12.95 -4.08
C GLU A 165 2.46 -12.39 -5.42
N ALA A 166 1.14 -12.41 -5.66
CA ALA A 166 0.57 -11.89 -6.89
C ALA A 166 0.81 -10.38 -7.04
N MET A 167 1.25 -9.96 -8.23
CA MET A 167 1.56 -8.55 -8.50
C MET A 167 0.38 -7.61 -8.25
N ASN A 168 -0.83 -8.04 -8.61
CA ASN A 168 -2.04 -7.25 -8.41
C ASN A 168 -2.49 -7.16 -6.95
N MET A 169 -1.89 -7.91 -6.02
CA MET A 169 -2.12 -7.81 -4.57
C MET A 169 -1.11 -6.90 -3.86
N LYS A 170 -0.05 -6.48 -4.55
CA LYS A 170 0.98 -5.59 -3.98
C LYS A 170 0.39 -4.21 -3.71
N THR A 171 0.93 -3.55 -2.69
CA THR A 171 0.47 -2.24 -2.21
C THR A 171 1.45 -1.14 -2.57
N ILE A 172 0.98 0.11 -2.48
CA ILE A 172 1.87 1.26 -2.55
C ILE A 172 2.53 1.53 -1.21
N PHE A 173 3.76 2.04 -1.26
CA PHE A 173 4.43 2.67 -0.13
C PHE A 173 5.19 3.90 -0.63
N ARG A 174 4.84 5.08 -0.13
CA ARG A 174 5.54 6.34 -0.41
C ARG A 174 5.77 7.07 0.90
N ALA A 175 7.00 7.53 1.10
CA ALA A 175 7.39 8.27 2.28
C ALA A 175 8.04 9.59 1.89
N VAL A 176 7.69 10.67 2.57
CA VAL A 176 8.27 12.00 2.38
C VAL A 176 8.38 12.72 3.73
N GLY A 177 9.53 13.34 3.98
CA GLY A 177 9.78 14.04 5.24
C GLY A 177 11.27 14.13 5.56
N PRO A 178 11.64 14.83 6.64
CA PRO A 178 13.03 15.00 7.06
C PRO A 178 13.73 13.68 7.41
N ALA A 179 12.99 12.64 7.81
CA ALA A 179 13.57 11.35 8.19
C ALA A 179 13.80 10.39 7.01
N PHE A 180 13.47 10.78 5.78
CA PHE A 180 13.58 9.93 4.60
C PHE A 180 14.54 10.51 3.57
N LYS A 181 15.25 9.63 2.84
CA LYS A 181 16.05 10.04 1.67
C LYS A 181 15.13 10.56 0.57
N LYS A 182 15.56 11.64 -0.10
CA LYS A 182 14.81 12.25 -1.21
C LYS A 182 15.12 11.55 -2.53
N GLY A 183 14.10 11.36 -3.37
CA GLY A 183 14.25 10.82 -4.73
C GLY A 183 14.76 9.39 -4.79
N LEU A 184 14.54 8.61 -3.72
CA LEU A 184 14.97 7.23 -3.63
C LEU A 184 13.84 6.28 -4.01
N GLU A 185 14.13 5.34 -4.90
CA GLU A 185 13.34 4.14 -5.12
C GLU A 185 14.05 2.97 -4.44
N VAL A 186 13.29 2.06 -3.83
CA VAL A 186 13.83 0.92 -3.08
C VAL A 186 13.15 -0.36 -3.50
N GLU A 187 13.83 -1.47 -3.24
CA GLU A 187 13.27 -2.81 -3.41
C GLU A 187 12.01 -3.00 -2.55
N PRO A 188 11.07 -3.86 -2.98
CA PRO A 188 9.88 -4.18 -2.21
C PRO A 188 10.22 -4.76 -0.83
N PHE A 189 9.39 -4.44 0.16
CA PHE A 189 9.44 -5.03 1.49
C PHE A 189 8.02 -5.29 2.01
N GLU A 190 7.90 -6.16 3.00
CA GLU A 190 6.60 -6.55 3.56
C GLU A 190 6.02 -5.49 4.50
N SER A 191 4.71 -5.30 4.48
CA SER A 191 4.00 -4.28 5.28
C SER A 191 4.17 -4.48 6.80
N VAL A 192 4.45 -5.71 7.27
CA VAL A 192 4.77 -6.00 8.68
C VAL A 192 5.94 -5.17 9.21
N ASN A 193 6.85 -4.73 8.34
CA ASN A 193 8.01 -3.92 8.70
C ASN A 193 7.66 -2.44 8.97
N VAL A 194 6.45 -1.99 8.57
CA VAL A 194 6.02 -0.59 8.75
C VAL A 194 5.84 -0.24 10.22
N TYR A 195 5.37 -1.17 11.06
CA TYR A 195 5.23 -0.93 12.50
C TYR A 195 6.58 -0.59 13.16
N ALA A 196 7.61 -1.38 12.88
CA ALA A 196 8.97 -1.14 13.37
C ALA A 196 9.49 0.23 12.92
N LEU A 197 9.29 0.57 11.64
CA LEU A 197 9.66 1.88 11.09
C LEU A 197 8.94 3.02 11.81
N LEU A 198 7.63 2.92 12.03
CA LEU A 198 6.86 3.94 12.75
C LEU A 198 7.37 4.12 14.18
N CYS A 199 7.70 3.03 14.87
CA CYS A 199 8.23 3.09 16.22
C CYS A 199 9.56 3.85 16.26
N GLU A 200 10.46 3.56 15.32
CA GLU A 200 11.74 4.25 15.23
C GLU A 200 11.58 5.74 14.89
N LEU A 201 10.70 6.09 13.95
CA LEU A 201 10.43 7.49 13.57
C LEU A 201 9.85 8.31 14.72
N LEU A 202 9.05 7.67 15.59
CA LEU A 202 8.44 8.30 16.76
C LEU A 202 9.35 8.24 18.00
N GLY A 203 10.46 7.50 17.96
CA GLY A 203 11.33 7.28 19.12
C GLY A 203 10.67 6.47 20.23
N ILE A 204 9.73 5.59 19.90
CA ILE A 204 9.03 4.72 20.86
C ILE A 204 9.62 3.32 20.84
N THR A 205 9.65 2.66 21.99
CA THR A 205 10.02 1.25 22.08
C THR A 205 8.91 0.40 21.48
N PRO A 206 9.19 -0.44 20.47
CA PRO A 206 8.18 -1.32 19.91
C PRO A 206 7.83 -2.46 20.88
N GLU A 207 6.56 -2.88 20.89
CA GLU A 207 6.12 -4.14 21.51
C GLU A 207 6.56 -5.35 20.65
N PRO A 208 6.49 -6.59 21.15
CA PRO A 208 6.83 -7.77 20.35
C PRO A 208 6.09 -7.82 19.01
N HIS A 209 6.83 -7.96 17.91
CA HIS A 209 6.30 -7.95 16.53
C HIS A 209 7.18 -8.76 15.58
N ASP A 210 6.64 -9.08 14.40
CA ASP A 210 7.35 -9.83 13.35
C ASP A 210 8.14 -8.96 12.35
N GLY A 211 7.94 -7.63 12.37
CA GLY A 211 8.65 -6.69 11.50
C GLY A 211 10.15 -6.55 11.81
N SER A 212 10.92 -6.06 10.84
CA SER A 212 12.37 -5.82 10.95
C SER A 212 12.76 -4.44 10.42
N LEU A 213 13.56 -3.70 11.19
CA LEU A 213 14.11 -2.41 10.79
C LEU A 213 15.13 -2.52 9.65
N GLU A 214 15.76 -3.68 9.46
CA GLU A 214 16.72 -3.87 8.38
C GLU A 214 16.04 -3.73 7.01
N ALA A 215 14.77 -4.15 6.88
CA ALA A 215 13.98 -4.00 5.66
C ALA A 215 13.73 -2.53 5.28
N THR A 216 13.67 -1.62 6.26
CA THR A 216 13.40 -0.18 6.06
C THR A 216 14.63 0.70 6.32
N LYS A 217 15.79 0.09 6.56
CA LYS A 217 17.06 0.81 6.72
C LYS A 217 17.49 1.59 5.47
N PRO A 218 17.31 1.08 4.23
CA PRO A 218 17.73 1.80 3.04
C PRO A 218 17.04 3.15 2.83
N ILE A 219 15.77 3.29 3.26
CA ILE A 219 14.95 4.50 3.03
C ILE A 219 15.32 5.68 3.94
N LYS A 220 16.01 5.44 5.05
CA LYS A 220 16.43 6.48 6.00
C LYS A 220 17.82 7.03 5.66
N PRO A 221 18.10 8.31 5.92
CA PRO A 221 19.46 8.85 5.92
C PRO A 221 20.33 8.05 6.91
N CYS A 222 21.64 7.92 6.62
CA CYS A 222 22.56 7.44 7.65
C CYS A 222 22.47 8.40 8.85
N PRO A 223 22.44 7.91 10.10
CA PRO A 223 22.46 8.79 11.24
C PRO A 223 23.74 9.64 11.18
N SER A 224 23.58 10.96 11.20
CA SER A 224 24.71 11.91 11.23
C SER A 224 25.66 11.71 12.42
N TRP A 225 25.23 10.92 13.41
CA TRP A 225 25.91 10.58 14.65
C TRP A 225 26.85 9.37 14.54
N VAL A 226 26.83 8.64 13.40
CA VAL A 226 27.84 7.60 13.09
C VAL A 226 29.05 8.21 12.35
N TRP A 227 29.32 9.49 12.59
CA TRP A 227 30.64 10.08 12.35
C TRP A 227 31.52 9.79 13.57
N ASN A 228 32.22 8.65 13.56
CA ASN A 228 33.35 8.46 14.45
C ASN A 228 34.62 8.93 13.71
N PRO A 229 35.27 10.04 14.09
CA PRO A 229 36.48 10.52 13.41
C PRO A 229 37.67 9.53 13.50
N ARG A 230 37.55 8.43 14.27
CA ARG A 230 38.56 7.38 14.37
C ARG A 230 38.30 6.14 13.50
N VAL A 231 37.16 6.06 12.82
CA VAL A 231 36.82 4.89 11.99
C VAL A 231 36.47 5.41 10.60
N SER A 232 37.31 5.10 9.62
CA SER A 232 37.08 5.48 8.23
C SER A 232 35.69 5.02 7.77
N PRO A 233 34.97 5.84 6.96
CA PRO A 233 33.63 5.50 6.52
C PRO A 233 33.69 4.31 5.57
N VAL A 234 33.22 3.15 6.03
CA VAL A 234 32.86 2.03 5.15
C VAL A 234 31.42 2.24 4.70
N CYS A 235 31.21 3.28 3.91
CA CYS A 235 30.08 3.35 2.98
C CYS A 235 30.73 3.43 1.60
N GLY A 236 31.01 2.25 1.04
CA GLY A 236 31.68 2.12 -0.25
C GLY A 236 30.82 2.66 -1.38
N ALA A 237 31.21 3.81 -1.93
CA ALA A 237 30.99 4.08 -3.34
C ALA A 237 31.89 3.13 -4.17
N PRO A 238 31.46 2.63 -5.34
CA PRO A 238 32.30 1.78 -6.17
C PRO A 238 33.51 2.60 -6.63
N ARG A 239 34.71 2.24 -6.13
CA ARG A 239 35.96 2.81 -6.66
C ARG A 239 36.21 2.17 -8.02
N ASN A 240 36.20 2.99 -9.08
CA ASN A 240 36.85 2.65 -10.34
C ASN A 240 38.30 2.22 -10.05
N ARG A 241 38.59 0.92 -10.21
CA ARG A 241 39.97 0.46 -10.33
C ARG A 241 40.44 0.77 -11.75
N SER A 242 41.12 1.90 -11.91
CA SER A 242 42.09 2.03 -12.99
C SER A 242 43.31 1.17 -12.64
N LEU A 243 43.56 0.14 -13.44
CA LEU A 243 44.83 -0.56 -13.47
C LEU A 243 45.86 0.39 -14.09
N GLN A 244 46.91 0.74 -13.33
CA GLN A 244 48.10 1.36 -13.90
C GLN A 244 48.94 0.29 -14.60
N GLY A 245 49.19 0.51 -15.89
CA GLY A 245 50.22 -0.15 -16.68
C GLY A 245 50.90 0.88 -17.59
N THR A 246 52.10 1.30 -17.16
CA THR A 246 53.25 1.78 -17.95
C THR A 246 53.13 2.90 -19.00
N ALA A 247 53.87 3.98 -18.70
CA ALA A 247 54.75 4.77 -19.59
C ALA A 247 54.15 5.55 -20.77
N GLY A 248 54.30 6.89 -20.70
CA GLY A 248 54.14 7.80 -21.84
C GLY A 248 54.03 9.24 -21.36
N ALA A 249 55.13 9.99 -21.44
CA ALA A 249 55.20 11.41 -21.10
C ALA A 249 54.28 12.27 -22.00
N LEU A 250 53.66 13.31 -21.44
CA LEU A 250 53.69 14.68 -22.00
C LEU A 250 53.03 15.70 -21.04
N HIS A 251 53.81 16.75 -20.75
CA HIS A 251 53.49 18.17 -20.49
C HIS A 251 52.25 18.65 -19.69
N LEU A 252 52.57 19.56 -18.75
CA LEU A 252 51.76 20.60 -18.08
C LEU A 252 50.89 21.39 -19.10
N THR A 253 49.69 21.88 -18.77
CA THR A 253 49.49 23.16 -18.04
C THR A 253 48.15 23.24 -17.26
N ARG A 254 48.18 24.10 -16.24
CA ARG A 254 47.05 24.71 -15.51
C ARG A 254 46.37 25.80 -16.36
N ASP A 255 45.23 26.29 -15.88
CA ASP A 255 44.33 27.35 -16.39
C ASP A 255 43.09 26.75 -17.08
N SER A 256 41.84 27.18 -16.87
CA SER A 256 41.28 28.41 -16.30
C SER A 256 39.79 28.19 -15.93
N GLU A 257 39.29 29.15 -15.15
CA GLU A 257 37.92 29.53 -14.82
C GLU A 257 36.79 29.11 -15.79
N PHE A 258 35.64 28.70 -15.25
CA PHE A 258 34.37 28.74 -15.97
C PHE A 258 33.31 29.53 -15.20
N SER A 259 33.04 30.70 -15.75
CA SER A 259 31.94 31.60 -15.42
C SER A 259 30.62 31.14 -16.07
N CYS A 260 29.52 31.45 -15.36
CA CYS A 260 28.14 31.28 -15.79
C CYS A 260 27.74 32.30 -16.87
N PRO A 261 26.95 31.95 -17.91
CA PRO A 261 26.26 32.94 -18.72
C PRO A 261 24.77 33.03 -18.38
N ARG A 262 24.34 34.24 -17.99
CA ARG A 262 22.98 34.75 -18.21
C ARG A 262 22.87 35.19 -19.68
N SER A 263 21.79 34.82 -20.36
CA SER A 263 21.38 35.47 -21.60
C SER A 263 19.88 35.74 -21.57
N ALA A 264 19.54 37.02 -21.59
CA ALA A 264 18.22 37.57 -21.91
C ALA A 264 18.30 38.17 -23.32
N LEU A 265 17.31 37.90 -24.18
CA LEU A 265 16.97 38.63 -25.42
C LEU A 265 15.53 38.19 -25.76
N ALA A 266 14.51 39.01 -25.51
CA ALA A 266 13.95 40.06 -26.37
C ALA A 266 13.00 39.54 -27.47
N LEU A 267 11.72 39.92 -27.32
CA LEU A 267 10.58 39.74 -28.22
C LEU A 267 10.64 40.65 -29.46
N PRO A 268 9.91 40.30 -30.55
CA PRO A 268 9.33 41.28 -31.45
C PRO A 268 7.81 41.44 -31.24
N ARG A 269 7.36 42.70 -31.29
CA ARG A 269 5.95 43.15 -31.25
C ARG A 269 5.28 43.06 -32.63
N ALA A 270 3.99 42.78 -32.66
CA ALA A 270 3.07 43.29 -33.68
C ALA A 270 1.70 43.65 -33.06
N TRP A 271 1.39 44.96 -33.07
CA TRP A 271 0.12 45.66 -33.35
C TRP A 271 -1.23 45.03 -32.94
N ALA A 272 -2.29 45.73 -32.53
CA ALA A 272 -2.61 47.08 -32.06
C ALA A 272 -4.14 47.03 -31.85
N GLY A 273 -4.71 47.62 -30.78
CA GLY A 273 -6.17 47.59 -30.60
C GLY A 273 -6.66 48.23 -29.31
N LEU A 274 -6.92 49.53 -29.40
CA LEU A 274 -7.30 50.47 -28.34
C LEU A 274 -8.79 50.38 -27.95
N ARG A 275 -9.11 50.47 -26.64
CA ARG A 275 -10.19 51.28 -25.99
C ARG A 275 -10.28 50.88 -24.50
N ARG A 276 -9.84 51.72 -23.54
CA ARG A 276 -10.64 52.68 -22.72
C ARG A 276 -11.96 52.03 -22.20
N ARG A 277 -12.36 52.08 -20.92
CA ARG A 277 -12.33 53.22 -19.98
C ARG A 277 -12.99 52.79 -18.63
N VAL A 278 -12.65 53.52 -17.54
CA VAL A 278 -13.38 53.69 -16.24
C VAL A 278 -13.36 52.46 -15.30
N GLY A 279 -13.13 52.53 -13.99
CA GLY A 279 -13.07 53.61 -13.01
C GLY A 279 -13.61 53.06 -11.67
N THR A 280 -12.94 53.41 -10.59
CA THR A 280 -13.13 53.05 -9.17
C THR A 280 -14.52 53.36 -8.58
N LEU A 281 -14.95 52.56 -7.58
CA LEU A 281 -15.82 52.85 -6.41
C LEU A 281 -15.74 51.61 -5.48
N LEU A 282 -15.14 51.65 -4.27
CA LEU A 282 -15.71 51.97 -2.93
C LEU A 282 -17.16 51.49 -2.71
N ASP A 283 -17.63 50.90 -1.60
CA ASP A 283 -17.13 50.17 -0.42
C ASP A 283 -18.43 49.52 0.24
N PRO A 284 -18.59 49.25 1.55
CA PRO A 284 -18.83 47.94 2.20
C PRO A 284 -20.24 47.71 2.83
N ALA A 285 -20.57 46.47 3.23
CA ALA A 285 -21.57 46.07 4.26
C ALA A 285 -21.83 44.54 4.19
N ILE A 286 -22.20 43.71 5.19
CA ILE A 286 -22.51 43.75 6.64
C ILE A 286 -22.61 42.24 7.05
N VAL A 287 -21.84 41.72 8.03
CA VAL A 287 -22.19 41.21 9.42
C VAL A 287 -23.27 40.07 9.54
N PRO A 288 -23.51 39.36 10.68
CA PRO A 288 -23.05 37.98 11.00
C PRO A 288 -24.15 36.97 11.54
N CYS A 289 -23.69 35.78 12.01
CA CYS A 289 -24.26 34.89 13.08
C CYS A 289 -25.45 33.93 12.75
N PRO A 290 -25.78 32.90 13.59
CA PRO A 290 -24.97 32.02 14.47
C PRO A 290 -25.39 30.50 14.46
N VAL A 291 -24.68 29.73 15.30
CA VAL A 291 -24.72 28.31 15.75
C VAL A 291 -26.12 27.67 16.06
N PRO A 292 -26.27 26.32 16.22
CA PRO A 292 -25.94 25.67 17.50
C PRO A 292 -25.34 24.25 17.47
N LEU A 293 -24.65 23.96 18.57
CA LEU A 293 -24.23 22.65 19.08
C LEU A 293 -25.43 21.72 19.33
N SER A 294 -25.26 20.42 19.08
CA SER A 294 -25.89 19.38 19.91
C SER A 294 -24.92 18.24 20.19
N SER A 295 -24.93 17.87 21.46
CA SER A 295 -24.20 16.84 22.18
C SER A 295 -24.70 15.42 21.88
N ALA A 296 -23.81 14.42 21.89
CA ALA A 296 -24.05 13.14 22.58
C ALA A 296 -22.83 12.20 22.57
N CYS A 297 -22.47 11.77 23.79
CA CYS A 297 -21.88 10.49 24.21
C CYS A 297 -20.51 10.03 23.65
N SER A 298 -19.48 10.37 24.42
CA SER A 298 -18.34 9.50 24.68
C SER A 298 -18.81 8.24 25.44
N GLN A 299 -18.44 7.04 24.96
CA GLN A 299 -18.42 5.84 25.78
C GLN A 299 -16.97 5.40 25.97
N VAL A 300 -16.50 5.63 27.19
CA VAL A 300 -15.30 5.08 27.79
C VAL A 300 -15.59 3.63 28.17
N TRP A 301 -14.76 2.68 27.72
CA TRP A 301 -14.72 1.35 28.30
C TRP A 301 -13.47 1.24 29.17
N THR A 302 -13.68 1.26 30.48
CA THR A 302 -12.72 0.81 31.48
C THR A 302 -12.79 -0.71 31.58
N THR A 303 -11.66 -1.40 31.48
CA THR A 303 -11.55 -2.80 31.89
C THR A 303 -11.09 -2.85 33.34
N SER A 304 -11.96 -3.37 34.21
CA SER A 304 -11.61 -3.72 35.58
C SER A 304 -10.78 -5.00 35.60
N LYS A 305 -9.72 -4.99 36.41
CA LYS A 305 -9.01 -6.20 36.86
C LYS A 305 -9.75 -6.79 38.06
N GLY A 306 -9.86 -8.11 38.07
CA GLY A 306 -10.26 -8.95 39.21
C GLY A 306 -10.67 -10.31 38.66
N GLY A 307 -10.23 -11.46 39.15
CA GLY A 307 -9.31 -11.87 40.20
C GLY A 307 -9.10 -13.37 40.01
#